data_AF-A0A1W2EQZ8-F1
#
_entry.id   AF-A0A1W2EQZ8-F1
#
_cell.length_a   1.000
_cell.length_b   1.000
_cell.length_c   1.000
_cell.angle_alpha   90.00
_cell.angle_beta   90.00
_cell.angle_gamma   90.00
#
_symmetry.space_group_name_H-M   'P 1'
#
loop_
_entity.id
_entity.type
_entity.pdbx_description
1 polymer ?
#
loop_
_entity_poly.entity_id
_entity_poly.type
_entity_poly.pdbx_seq_one_letter_code
_entity_poly.pdbx_strand_id
1 'polypeptide(L)'
;MSDRFDRLFEHRPGECPCCRGALSQALPAKTASEHETVDLAEAHPIIERHRRLSVVCPSCGTKVTAPMPEAARGTPFGPCLHAVATYLKTFQALSYERLQRVFADLFRLSISQGGLMNMLRRAQTRLAQGRDDAISALRQAKVVASDETGVRIEGTNAYQWVFCSAEAVVHRAAMTRGAVAIRETMNGHRPKVWCSDRYSAQQHHADAQQTRLAHLARAIQHKFRRARDQLLTFADWPDAVEATNNACERALRPAVIQRKVTNGYRALWAAEGEAGIRTVVDTARLRSSANP
;
A
#
# COMPACT_ATOMS: atom_id res chain seq x y z
N MET A 1 11.98 29.65 -20.04
CA MET A 1 12.69 30.04 -18.79
C MET A 1 11.65 30.30 -17.72
N SER A 2 12.00 30.09 -16.45
CA SER A 2 11.09 30.27 -15.32
C SER A 2 10.90 31.77 -15.07
N ASP A 3 9.66 32.25 -14.92
CA ASP A 3 9.40 33.66 -14.55
C ASP A 3 9.91 34.02 -13.13
N ARG A 4 10.48 33.06 -12.41
CA ARG A 4 11.00 33.20 -11.05
C ARG A 4 12.49 32.88 -11.01
N PHE A 5 13.30 33.88 -10.69
CA PHE A 5 14.74 33.79 -10.40
C PHE A 5 15.06 34.48 -9.06
N ASP A 6 16.11 34.03 -8.37
CA ASP A 6 16.49 34.60 -7.07
C ASP A 6 17.42 35.82 -7.18
N ARG A 7 18.22 35.89 -8.25
CA ARG A 7 19.17 36.99 -8.51
C ARG A 7 19.28 37.22 -10.01
N LEU A 8 19.32 38.50 -10.41
CA LEU A 8 19.58 38.93 -11.78
C LEU A 8 20.95 39.59 -11.86
N PHE A 9 21.75 39.19 -12.84
CA PHE A 9 23.02 39.83 -13.16
C PHE A 9 22.96 40.35 -14.60
N GLU A 10 23.02 41.66 -14.76
CA GLU A 10 23.09 42.30 -16.08
C GLU A 10 24.55 42.47 -16.49
N HIS A 11 24.95 41.82 -17.59
CA HIS A 11 26.29 41.92 -18.14
C HIS A 11 26.31 42.90 -19.30
N ARG A 12 26.96 44.06 -19.11
CA ARG A 12 27.16 45.09 -20.15
C ARG A 12 28.59 45.07 -20.69
N PRO A 13 28.81 45.25 -22.01
CA PRO A 13 30.14 45.32 -22.56
C PRO A 13 30.86 46.59 -22.08
N GLY A 14 32.09 46.45 -21.59
CA GLY A 14 32.91 47.58 -21.12
C GLY A 14 33.73 48.25 -22.23
N GLU A 15 34.01 47.54 -23.32
CA GLU A 15 34.83 48.03 -24.42
C GLU A 15 34.31 47.53 -25.77
N CYS A 16 34.52 48.32 -26.81
CA CYS A 16 34.22 47.92 -28.17
C CYS A 16 35.31 46.95 -28.69
N PRO A 17 34.97 45.73 -29.15
CA PRO A 17 35.97 44.79 -29.66
C PRO A 17 36.64 45.26 -30.97
N CYS A 18 36.05 46.22 -31.68
CA CYS A 18 36.60 46.75 -32.95
C CYS A 18 37.66 47.83 -32.73
N CYS A 19 37.37 48.84 -31.90
CA CYS A 19 38.25 50.01 -31.72
C CYS A 19 38.87 50.14 -30.31
N ARG A 20 38.53 49.24 -29.38
CA ARG A 20 38.91 49.28 -27.96
C ARG A 20 38.48 50.54 -27.19
N GLY A 21 37.56 51.32 -27.76
CA GLY A 21 36.97 52.45 -27.05
C GLY A 21 36.15 51.97 -25.85
N ALA A 22 36.26 52.68 -24.72
CA ALA A 22 35.48 52.40 -23.52
C ALA A 22 33.98 52.67 -23.77
N LEU A 23 33.14 51.71 -23.38
CA LEU A 23 31.68 51.80 -23.48
C LEU A 23 31.10 52.18 -22.13
N SER A 24 30.36 53.30 -22.10
CA SER A 24 29.69 53.75 -20.89
C SER A 24 28.56 52.81 -20.49
N GLN A 25 28.45 52.54 -19.19
CA GLN A 25 27.34 51.77 -18.62
C GLN A 25 25.97 52.45 -18.78
N ALA A 26 25.94 53.74 -19.14
CA ALA A 26 24.70 54.50 -19.37
C ALA A 26 24.13 54.35 -20.79
N LEU A 27 24.82 53.65 -21.70
CA LEU A 27 24.33 53.42 -23.05
C LEU A 27 23.04 52.58 -23.04
N PRO A 28 22.06 52.85 -23.93
CA PRO A 28 20.86 52.02 -24.06
C PRO A 28 21.25 50.57 -24.43
N ALA A 29 20.74 49.61 -23.67
CA ALA A 29 21.00 48.19 -23.87
C ALA A 29 19.72 47.45 -24.29
N LYS A 30 19.87 46.36 -25.03
CA LYS A 30 18.82 45.38 -25.33
C LYS A 30 19.32 44.00 -24.97
N THR A 31 18.44 43.15 -24.43
CA THR A 31 18.78 41.76 -24.14
C THR A 31 19.08 41.00 -25.42
N ALA A 32 20.30 40.48 -25.55
CA ALA A 32 20.71 39.67 -26.70
C ALA A 32 20.41 38.18 -26.47
N SER A 33 20.57 37.70 -25.24
CA SER A 33 20.31 36.32 -24.81
C SER A 33 20.20 36.26 -23.28
N GLU A 34 19.50 35.27 -22.75
CA GLU A 34 19.43 35.00 -21.32
C GLU A 34 19.86 33.55 -21.04
N HIS A 35 20.61 33.34 -19.96
CA HIS A 35 21.08 32.02 -19.53
C HIS A 35 20.89 31.92 -18.02
N GLU A 36 20.34 30.79 -17.57
CA GLU A 36 20.16 30.49 -16.14
C GLU A 36 21.27 29.54 -15.68
N THR A 37 21.86 29.84 -14.52
CA THR A 37 22.66 28.88 -13.76
C THR A 37 21.87 28.50 -12.52
N VAL A 38 21.51 27.23 -12.39
CA VAL A 38 20.74 26.70 -11.26
C VAL A 38 21.64 25.78 -10.44
N ASP A 39 21.82 26.11 -9.17
CA ASP A 39 22.60 25.32 -8.20
C ASP A 39 21.88 25.31 -6.83
N LEU A 40 22.28 24.39 -5.95
CA LEU A 40 21.71 24.24 -4.61
C LEU A 40 22.49 25.08 -3.60
N ALA A 41 21.78 25.91 -2.83
CA ALA A 41 22.38 26.56 -1.66
C ALA A 41 22.77 25.51 -0.60
N GLU A 42 23.93 25.69 0.06
CA GLU A 42 24.32 24.82 1.17
C GLU A 42 23.29 24.90 2.30
N ALA A 43 22.67 23.77 2.65
CA ALA A 43 21.67 23.69 3.70
C ALA A 43 22.31 23.39 5.05
N HIS A 44 22.52 24.42 5.89
CA HIS A 44 23.04 24.26 7.25
C HIS A 44 21.94 24.47 8.30
N PRO A 45 21.94 23.68 9.40
CA PRO A 45 21.03 23.90 10.51
C PRO A 45 21.38 25.20 11.24
N ILE A 46 20.36 25.96 11.62
CA ILE A 46 20.50 27.08 12.54
C ILE A 46 20.42 26.52 13.96
N ILE A 47 21.49 26.69 14.75
CA ILE A 47 21.60 26.16 16.11
C ILE A 47 21.56 27.32 17.11
N GLU A 48 20.46 27.42 17.85
CA GLU A 48 20.31 28.37 18.96
C GLU A 48 20.63 27.69 20.29
N ARG A 49 21.49 28.31 21.09
CA ARG A 49 21.92 27.78 22.40
C ARG A 49 21.35 28.63 23.52
N HIS A 50 20.42 28.06 24.27
CA HIS A 50 19.86 28.69 25.47
C HIS A 50 20.63 28.25 26.72
N ARG A 51 21.24 29.20 27.45
CA ARG A 51 21.89 28.96 28.75
C ARG A 51 21.01 29.50 29.87
N ARG A 52 20.79 28.69 30.90
CA ARG A 52 20.13 29.11 32.14
C ARG A 52 21.20 29.37 33.18
N LEU A 53 21.22 30.58 33.71
CA LEU A 53 22.16 30.99 34.74
C LEU A 53 21.50 30.87 36.12
N SER A 54 22.31 30.54 37.11
CA SER A 54 21.91 30.60 38.52
C SER A 54 22.76 31.63 39.22
N VAL A 55 22.14 32.46 40.05
CA VAL A 55 22.81 33.45 40.91
C VAL A 55 22.46 33.17 42.38
N VAL A 56 23.34 33.57 43.30
CA VAL A 56 23.06 33.52 44.73
C VAL A 56 22.58 34.91 45.15
N CYS A 57 21.42 34.99 45.80
CA CYS A 57 20.87 36.25 46.29
C CYS A 57 21.77 36.80 47.42
N PRO A 58 22.31 38.03 47.30
CA PRO A 58 23.22 38.58 48.31
C PRO A 58 22.51 38.88 49.64
N SER A 59 21.19 39.06 49.64
CA SER A 59 20.42 39.44 50.84
C SER A 59 20.03 38.25 51.72
N CYS A 60 19.74 37.09 51.12
CA CYS A 60 19.23 35.92 51.86
C CYS A 60 19.96 34.61 51.54
N GLY A 61 21.00 34.63 50.69
CA GLY A 61 21.79 33.45 50.31
C GLY A 61 21.06 32.45 49.40
N THR A 62 19.81 32.72 48.99
CA THR A 62 19.03 31.79 48.17
C THR A 62 19.59 31.70 46.74
N LYS A 63 19.82 30.48 46.23
CA LYS A 63 20.20 30.24 44.83
C LYS A 63 18.98 30.32 43.91
N VAL A 64 18.92 31.36 43.08
CA VAL A 64 17.86 31.57 42.09
C VAL A 64 18.35 31.17 40.71
N THR A 65 17.57 30.40 39.96
CA THR A 65 17.90 29.97 38.59
C THR A 65 16.91 30.54 37.61
N ALA A 66 17.38 31.07 36.47
CA ALA A 66 16.51 31.55 35.41
C ALA A 66 15.50 30.46 34.98
N PRO A 67 14.23 30.80 34.69
CA PRO A 67 13.23 29.84 34.25
C PRO A 67 13.63 29.16 32.93
N MET A 68 13.01 28.03 32.60
CA MET A 68 13.22 27.38 31.30
C MET A 68 12.60 28.24 30.18
N PRO A 69 13.37 28.67 29.16
CA PRO A 69 12.81 29.39 28.02
C PRO A 69 11.81 28.52 27.25
N GLU A 70 10.73 29.14 26.75
CA GLU A 70 9.72 28.44 25.95
C GLU A 70 10.35 27.79 24.70
N ALA A 71 11.25 28.51 24.02
CA ALA A 71 11.99 28.02 22.86
C ALA A 71 12.83 26.75 23.14
N ALA A 72 13.20 26.50 24.40
CA ALA A 72 13.99 25.34 24.81
C ALA A 72 13.12 24.19 25.38
N ARG A 73 11.79 24.31 25.38
CA ARG A 73 10.89 23.25 25.86
C ARG A 73 10.67 22.16 24.80
N GLY A 74 10.76 20.91 25.23
CA GLY A 74 10.44 19.75 24.39
C GLY A 74 11.60 19.29 23.52
N THR A 75 11.50 19.48 22.21
CA THR A 75 12.45 18.92 21.23
C THR A 75 13.46 19.97 20.76
N PRO A 76 14.75 19.62 20.64
CA PRO A 76 15.73 20.53 20.05
C PRO A 76 15.58 20.65 18.53
N PHE A 77 14.86 19.73 17.89
CA PHE A 77 14.66 19.72 16.44
C PHE A 77 13.44 20.54 16.03
N GLY A 78 13.63 21.54 15.17
CA GLY A 78 12.56 22.39 14.65
C GLY A 78 11.60 21.68 13.67
N PRO A 79 10.53 22.37 13.22
CA PRO A 79 9.49 21.81 12.35
C PRO A 79 10.02 21.40 10.96
N CYS A 80 10.94 22.17 10.37
CA CYS A 80 11.53 21.84 9.07
C CYS A 80 12.30 20.51 9.11
N LEU A 81 13.13 20.30 10.15
CA LEU A 81 13.84 19.03 10.35
C LEU A 81 12.88 17.85 10.52
N HIS A 82 11.78 18.03 11.26
CA HIS A 82 10.75 17.00 11.38
C HIS A 82 10.12 16.66 10.02
N ALA A 83 9.80 17.66 9.20
CA ALA A 83 9.21 17.47 7.89
C ALA A 83 10.17 16.72 6.94
N VAL A 84 11.42 17.17 6.84
CA VAL A 84 12.45 16.52 6.00
C VAL A 84 12.70 15.08 6.46
N ALA A 85 12.89 14.84 7.76
CA ALA A 85 13.10 13.50 8.29
C ALA A 85 11.92 12.56 8.00
N THR A 86 10.69 13.05 8.19
CA THR A 86 9.46 12.29 7.92
C THR A 86 9.32 12.00 6.42
N TYR A 87 9.60 12.98 5.56
CA TYR A 87 9.51 12.81 4.12
C TYR A 87 10.49 11.76 3.60
N LEU A 88 11.76 11.90 3.96
CA LEU A 88 12.81 10.97 3.54
C LEU A 88 12.58 9.55 4.08
N LYS A 89 12.07 9.43 5.31
CA LYS A 89 11.76 8.11 5.89
C LYS A 89 10.57 7.45 5.20
N THR A 90 9.48 8.18 5.02
CA THR A 90 8.19 7.61 4.59
C THR A 90 8.08 7.50 3.07
N PHE A 91 8.50 8.52 2.33
CA PHE A 91 8.28 8.61 0.88
C PHE A 91 9.53 8.28 0.06
N GLN A 92 10.73 8.41 0.65
CA GLN A 92 11.99 7.99 0.02
C GLN A 92 12.53 6.66 0.59
N ALA A 93 11.75 6.00 1.46
CA ALA A 93 12.01 4.67 1.99
C ALA A 93 13.40 4.48 2.65
N LEU A 94 13.96 5.52 3.27
CA LEU A 94 15.27 5.41 3.90
C LEU A 94 15.21 4.61 5.21
N SER A 95 16.24 3.81 5.50
CA SER A 95 16.44 3.22 6.83
C SER A 95 16.84 4.31 7.84
N TYR A 96 16.70 4.05 9.15
CA TYR A 96 17.17 5.02 10.16
C TYR A 96 18.66 5.28 10.07
N GLU A 97 19.45 4.25 9.75
CA GLU A 97 20.88 4.37 9.51
C GLU A 97 21.19 5.28 8.31
N ARG A 98 20.51 5.07 7.17
CA ARG A 98 20.66 5.92 5.98
C ARG A 98 20.22 7.35 6.25
N LEU A 99 19.13 7.52 7.00
CA LEU A 99 18.63 8.85 7.36
C LEU A 99 19.62 9.60 8.24
N GLN A 100 20.23 8.93 9.23
CA GLN A 100 21.31 9.49 10.04
C GLN A 100 22.50 9.93 9.17
N ARG A 101 22.92 9.11 8.20
CA ARG A 101 23.99 9.47 7.26
C ARG A 101 23.62 10.70 6.41
N VAL A 102 22.41 10.74 5.87
CA VAL A 102 21.93 11.92 5.12
C VAL A 102 22.01 13.20 5.95
N PHE A 103 21.59 13.17 7.22
CA PHE A 103 21.71 14.34 8.10
C PHE A 103 23.16 14.72 8.41
N ALA A 104 24.04 13.74 8.60
CA ALA A 104 25.46 13.99 8.85
C ALA A 104 26.17 14.55 7.59
N ASP A 105 25.93 13.96 6.42
CA ASP A 105 26.70 14.23 5.21
C ASP A 105 26.19 15.48 4.49
N LEU A 106 24.87 15.67 4.38
CA LEU A 106 24.29 16.79 3.63
C LEU A 106 24.04 18.02 4.50
N PHE A 107 23.67 17.82 5.76
CA PHE A 107 23.29 18.91 6.67
C PHE A 107 24.30 19.13 7.81
N ARG A 108 25.42 18.38 7.84
CA ARG A 108 26.43 18.43 8.91
C ARG A 108 25.84 18.32 10.31
N LEU A 109 24.73 17.58 10.43
CA LEU A 109 23.93 17.46 11.64
C LEU A 109 23.95 16.02 12.15
N SER A 110 24.61 15.81 13.29
CA SER A 110 24.64 14.49 13.94
C SER A 110 23.34 14.26 14.71
N ILE A 111 22.54 13.29 14.27
CA ILE A 111 21.29 12.87 14.91
C ILE A 111 21.32 11.36 15.10
N SER A 112 21.08 10.89 16.32
CA SER A 112 20.96 9.45 16.57
C SER A 112 19.69 8.87 15.94
N GLN A 113 19.70 7.57 15.62
CA GLN A 113 18.50 6.85 15.16
C GLN A 113 17.31 7.00 16.14
N GLY A 114 17.57 6.98 17.44
CA GLY A 114 16.54 7.22 18.47
C GLY A 114 15.97 8.64 18.41
N GLY A 115 16.78 9.64 18.10
CA GLY A 115 16.33 11.02 17.84
C GLY A 115 15.39 11.10 16.65
N LEU A 116 15.77 10.48 15.53
CA LEU A 116 14.95 10.39 14.31
C LEU A 116 13.62 9.66 14.56
N MET A 117 13.66 8.53 15.27
CA MET A 117 12.45 7.79 15.65
C MET A 117 11.49 8.64 16.49
N ASN A 118 12.02 9.41 17.44
CA ASN A 118 11.22 10.32 18.26
C ASN A 118 10.59 11.46 17.43
N MET A 119 11.28 11.96 16.40
CA MET A 119 10.70 12.93 15.47
C MET A 119 9.51 12.34 14.72
N LEU A 120 9.64 11.13 14.19
CA LEU A 120 8.54 10.45 13.50
C LEU A 120 7.35 10.19 14.43
N ARG A 121 7.60 9.75 15.66
CA ARG A 121 6.53 9.55 16.66
C ARG A 121 5.74 10.84 16.90
N ARG A 122 6.42 12.00 16.99
CA ARG A 122 5.74 13.30 17.13
C ARG A 122 5.00 13.71 15.87
N ALA A 123 5.51 13.39 14.69
CA ALA A 123 4.82 13.63 13.43
C ALA A 123 3.50 12.84 13.37
N GLN A 124 3.49 11.59 13.83
CA GLN A 124 2.27 10.78 13.92
C GLN A 124 1.20 11.44 14.81
N THR A 125 1.59 11.98 15.96
CA THR A 125 0.65 12.71 16.84
C THR A 125 0.03 13.91 16.14
N ARG A 126 0.81 14.67 15.36
CA ARG A 126 0.29 15.83 14.61
C ARG A 126 -0.63 15.44 13.45
N LEU A 127 -0.42 14.27 12.86
CA LEU A 127 -1.23 13.74 11.76
C LEU A 127 -2.44 12.93 12.22
N ALA A 128 -2.64 12.77 13.54
CA ALA A 128 -3.70 11.94 14.10
C ALA A 128 -5.10 12.41 13.65
N GLN A 129 -5.35 13.72 13.69
CA GLN A 129 -6.65 14.26 13.27
C GLN A 129 -6.94 13.95 11.80
N GLY A 130 -6.01 14.23 10.88
CA GLY A 130 -6.21 13.95 9.45
C GLY A 130 -6.38 12.45 9.16
N ARG A 131 -5.71 11.57 9.92
CA ARG A 131 -5.95 10.13 9.86
C ARG A 131 -7.37 9.80 10.30
N ASP A 132 -7.82 10.36 11.41
CA ASP A 132 -9.14 10.07 11.99
C ASP A 132 -10.26 10.62 11.09
N ASP A 133 -10.06 11.76 10.44
CA ASP A 133 -10.94 12.32 9.42
C ASP A 133 -11.05 11.38 8.20
N ALA A 134 -9.93 10.86 7.71
CA ALA A 134 -9.93 9.89 6.60
C ALA A 134 -10.65 8.58 6.97
N ILE A 135 -10.48 8.09 8.21
CA ILE A 135 -11.23 6.94 8.72
C ILE A 135 -12.73 7.24 8.80
N SER A 136 -13.10 8.44 9.26
CA SER A 136 -14.48 8.89 9.33
C SER A 136 -15.13 8.95 7.94
N ALA A 137 -14.44 9.53 6.96
CA ALA A 137 -14.89 9.57 5.56
C ALA A 137 -15.06 8.16 4.96
N LEU A 138 -14.09 7.26 5.20
CA LEU A 138 -14.21 5.86 4.78
C LEU A 138 -15.46 5.18 5.37
N ARG A 139 -15.79 5.46 6.63
CA ARG A 139 -16.98 4.93 7.34
C ARG A 139 -18.31 5.56 6.91
N GLN A 140 -18.30 6.44 5.92
CA GLN A 140 -19.50 6.99 5.30
C GLN A 140 -19.55 6.68 3.79
N ALA A 141 -18.46 6.14 3.24
CA ALA A 141 -18.34 5.88 1.82
C ALA A 141 -19.36 4.85 1.31
N LYS A 142 -19.97 5.14 0.16
CA LYS A 142 -20.89 4.20 -0.53
C LYS A 142 -20.14 3.09 -1.25
N VAL A 143 -18.93 3.37 -1.73
CA VAL A 143 -18.07 2.43 -2.45
C VAL A 143 -16.72 2.38 -1.75
N VAL A 144 -16.27 1.19 -1.40
CA VAL A 144 -14.97 0.96 -0.76
C VAL A 144 -14.22 -0.11 -1.53
N ALA A 145 -12.95 0.13 -1.80
CA ALA A 145 -12.02 -0.87 -2.29
C ALA A 145 -11.05 -1.28 -1.19
N SER A 146 -10.63 -2.54 -1.16
CA SER A 146 -9.57 -3.01 -0.24
C SER A 146 -8.52 -3.85 -0.94
N ASP A 147 -7.31 -3.83 -0.39
CA ASP A 147 -6.23 -4.75 -0.71
C ASP A 147 -5.28 -4.89 0.49
N GLU A 148 -4.45 -5.92 0.49
CA GLU A 148 -3.48 -6.14 1.55
C GLU A 148 -2.18 -6.77 1.04
N THR A 149 -1.09 -6.49 1.74
CA THR A 149 0.21 -7.12 1.50
C THR A 149 0.88 -7.52 2.80
N GLY A 150 1.73 -8.55 2.73
CA GLY A 150 2.53 -9.00 3.86
C GLY A 150 3.58 -7.96 4.25
N VAL A 151 3.76 -7.77 5.56
CA VAL A 151 4.82 -6.96 6.17
C VAL A 151 5.40 -7.66 7.40
N ARG A 152 6.51 -7.14 7.92
CA ARG A 152 7.19 -7.66 9.11
C ARG A 152 7.10 -6.64 10.22
N ILE A 153 6.49 -6.99 11.34
CA ILE A 153 6.39 -6.17 12.54
C ILE A 153 7.08 -6.95 13.66
N GLU A 154 8.16 -6.39 14.20
CA GLU A 154 8.93 -7.01 15.30
C GLU A 154 9.31 -8.48 15.05
N GLY A 155 9.70 -8.81 13.83
CA GLY A 155 10.06 -10.19 13.49
C GLY A 155 8.87 -11.15 13.39
N THR A 156 7.64 -10.64 13.28
CA THR A 156 6.42 -11.44 13.10
C THR A 156 5.69 -11.05 11.80
N ASN A 157 5.06 -12.05 11.17
CA ASN A 157 4.35 -11.85 9.91
C ASN A 157 3.07 -11.09 10.22
N ALA A 158 2.89 -9.97 9.53
CA ALA A 158 1.76 -9.09 9.67
C ALA A 158 1.32 -8.63 8.28
N TYR A 159 0.29 -7.78 8.23
CA TYR A 159 -0.33 -7.32 7.00
C TYR A 159 -0.56 -5.82 7.05
N GLN A 160 -0.22 -5.16 5.95
CA GLN A 160 -0.61 -3.79 5.68
C GLN A 160 -1.85 -3.82 4.80
N TRP A 161 -2.97 -3.41 5.37
CA TRP A 161 -4.24 -3.22 4.69
C TRP A 161 -4.33 -1.80 4.13
N VAL A 162 -4.97 -1.67 2.97
CA VAL A 162 -5.32 -0.40 2.36
C VAL A 162 -6.80 -0.43 2.01
N PHE A 163 -7.50 0.64 2.38
CA PHE A 163 -8.91 0.86 2.03
C PHE A 163 -9.02 2.19 1.28
N CYS A 164 -9.68 2.17 0.14
CA CYS A 164 -9.85 3.36 -0.70
C CYS A 164 -11.32 3.65 -0.92
N SER A 165 -11.66 4.93 -0.95
CA SER A 165 -12.94 5.47 -1.41
C SER A 165 -12.69 6.71 -2.27
N ALA A 166 -13.75 7.39 -2.72
CA ALA A 166 -13.61 8.64 -3.47
C ALA A 166 -12.92 9.76 -2.65
N GLU A 167 -13.03 9.73 -1.31
CA GLU A 167 -12.61 10.84 -0.44
C GLU A 167 -11.49 10.45 0.54
N ALA A 168 -11.15 9.15 0.65
CA ALA A 168 -10.19 8.69 1.64
C ALA A 168 -9.37 7.49 1.17
N VAL A 169 -8.09 7.48 1.58
CA VAL A 169 -7.19 6.33 1.54
C VAL A 169 -6.71 6.06 2.96
N VAL A 170 -7.07 4.89 3.49
CA VAL A 170 -6.78 4.50 4.87
C VAL A 170 -5.86 3.29 4.87
N HIS A 171 -4.69 3.46 5.47
CA HIS A 171 -3.74 2.39 5.72
C HIS A 171 -3.89 1.84 7.14
N ARG A 172 -3.85 0.52 7.29
CA ARG A 172 -3.88 -0.16 8.59
C ARG A 172 -2.88 -1.30 8.65
N ALA A 173 -1.96 -1.23 9.61
CA ALA A 173 -1.17 -2.39 10.00
C ALA A 173 -2.00 -3.31 10.91
N ALA A 174 -1.99 -4.61 10.64
CA ALA A 174 -2.67 -5.62 11.44
C ALA A 174 -1.85 -6.92 11.52
N MET A 175 -1.90 -7.61 12.67
CA MET A 175 -1.24 -8.91 12.85
C MET A 175 -1.96 -10.07 12.14
N THR A 176 -2.99 -9.76 11.34
CA THR A 176 -3.86 -10.75 10.70
C THR A 176 -4.28 -10.33 9.31
N ARG A 177 -4.41 -11.33 8.43
CA ARG A 177 -5.03 -11.22 7.11
C ARG A 177 -6.53 -11.52 7.16
N GLY A 178 -7.09 -11.82 8.33
CA GLY A 178 -8.49 -12.20 8.47
C GLY A 178 -9.46 -11.03 8.38
N ALA A 179 -10.73 -11.36 8.15
CA ALA A 179 -11.83 -10.39 8.02
C ALA A 179 -12.02 -9.48 9.25
N VAL A 180 -11.44 -9.84 10.40
CA VAL A 180 -11.45 -9.02 11.62
C VAL A 180 -10.79 -7.66 11.40
N ALA A 181 -9.70 -7.59 10.61
CA ALA A 181 -9.04 -6.31 10.30
C ALA A 181 -9.96 -5.35 9.55
N ILE A 182 -10.80 -5.89 8.65
CA ILE A 182 -11.81 -5.12 7.93
C ILE A 182 -12.92 -4.66 8.87
N ARG A 183 -13.51 -5.59 9.65
CA ARG A 183 -14.60 -5.27 10.59
C ARG A 183 -14.21 -4.18 11.59
N GLU A 184 -13.01 -4.27 12.16
CA GLU A 184 -12.50 -3.25 13.09
C GLU A 184 -12.25 -1.90 12.40
N THR A 185 -11.90 -1.90 11.11
CA THR A 185 -11.69 -0.65 10.36
C THR A 185 -13.03 0.01 10.06
N MET A 186 -13.99 -0.77 9.57
CA MET A 186 -15.32 -0.29 9.17
C MET A 186 -16.21 0.05 10.37
N ASN A 187 -15.98 -0.54 11.54
CA ASN A 187 -16.70 -0.25 12.78
C ASN A 187 -18.23 -0.21 12.62
N GLY A 188 -18.78 -1.25 11.99
CA GLY A 188 -20.21 -1.38 11.74
C GLY A 188 -20.72 -0.72 10.46
N HIS A 189 -19.94 0.16 9.81
CA HIS A 189 -20.32 0.70 8.51
C HIS A 189 -20.36 -0.41 7.44
N ARG A 190 -21.43 -0.43 6.65
CA ARG A 190 -21.61 -1.35 5.52
C ARG A 190 -21.80 -0.53 4.23
N PRO A 191 -20.77 -0.43 3.36
CA PRO A 191 -20.90 0.27 2.09
C PRO A 191 -21.86 -0.46 1.13
N LYS A 192 -22.34 0.25 0.11
CA LYS A 192 -23.20 -0.33 -0.93
C LYS A 192 -22.41 -1.25 -1.86
N VAL A 193 -21.17 -0.90 -2.19
CA VAL A 193 -20.29 -1.70 -3.06
C VAL A 193 -18.93 -1.90 -2.41
N TRP A 194 -18.46 -3.15 -2.39
CA TRP A 194 -17.10 -3.51 -1.99
C TRP A 194 -16.30 -4.02 -3.19
N CYS A 195 -15.13 -3.45 -3.43
CA CYS A 195 -14.22 -3.82 -4.50
C CYS A 195 -12.98 -4.50 -3.92
N SER A 196 -12.76 -5.77 -4.24
CA SER A 196 -11.57 -6.50 -3.78
C SER A 196 -11.22 -7.65 -4.74
N ASP A 197 -10.17 -8.40 -4.44
CA ASP A 197 -9.93 -9.68 -5.08
C ASP A 197 -10.96 -10.76 -4.62
N ARG A 198 -10.68 -12.05 -4.86
CA ARG A 198 -11.55 -13.15 -4.41
C ARG A 198 -11.12 -13.79 -3.09
N TYR A 199 -10.26 -13.13 -2.33
CA TYR A 199 -9.85 -13.63 -1.03
C TYR A 199 -11.04 -13.63 -0.09
N SER A 200 -11.29 -14.77 0.56
CA SER A 200 -12.50 -15.02 1.36
C SER A 200 -12.70 -14.00 2.49
N ALA A 201 -11.60 -13.53 3.10
CA ALA A 201 -11.68 -12.53 4.17
C ALA A 201 -12.21 -11.18 3.69
N GLN A 202 -12.06 -10.86 2.39
CA GLN A 202 -12.48 -9.60 1.78
C GLN A 202 -13.89 -9.66 1.17
N GLN A 203 -14.60 -10.78 1.32
CA GLN A 203 -15.95 -10.95 0.76
C GLN A 203 -17.04 -10.57 1.78
N HIS A 204 -18.21 -10.19 1.27
CA HIS A 204 -19.45 -9.98 2.05
C HIS A 204 -19.45 -8.78 3.01
N HIS A 205 -18.61 -7.76 2.76
CA HIS A 205 -18.56 -6.51 3.53
C HIS A 205 -19.47 -5.39 2.99
N ALA A 206 -20.21 -5.64 1.93
CA ALA A 206 -21.16 -4.69 1.31
C ALA A 206 -22.42 -5.40 0.80
N ASP A 207 -23.38 -4.61 0.33
CA ASP A 207 -24.60 -5.11 -0.34
C ASP A 207 -24.26 -5.77 -1.68
N ALA A 208 -23.36 -5.16 -2.45
CA ALA A 208 -22.82 -5.70 -3.69
C ALA A 208 -21.29 -5.85 -3.62
N GLN A 209 -20.77 -6.89 -4.28
CA GLN A 209 -19.35 -7.17 -4.37
C GLN A 209 -18.88 -7.07 -5.82
N GLN A 210 -17.85 -6.28 -6.08
CA GLN A 210 -17.13 -6.27 -7.35
C GLN A 210 -15.78 -6.94 -7.18
N THR A 211 -15.56 -8.05 -7.89
CA THR A 211 -14.23 -8.65 -7.97
C THR A 211 -13.36 -7.86 -8.95
N ARG A 212 -12.08 -7.63 -8.58
CA ARG A 212 -11.09 -7.02 -9.47
C ARG A 212 -10.98 -7.79 -10.79
N LEU A 213 -11.49 -7.20 -11.87
CA LEU A 213 -11.61 -7.84 -13.18
C LEU A 213 -10.28 -8.35 -13.73
N ALA A 214 -9.18 -7.63 -13.50
CA ALA A 214 -7.85 -8.05 -13.95
C ALA A 214 -7.38 -9.38 -13.30
N HIS A 215 -7.78 -9.68 -12.07
CA HIS A 215 -7.49 -10.99 -11.46
C HIS A 215 -8.38 -12.08 -12.04
N LEU A 216 -9.67 -11.79 -12.24
CA LEU A 216 -10.60 -12.74 -12.82
C LEU A 216 -10.23 -13.11 -14.26
N ALA A 217 -9.91 -12.11 -15.10
CA ALA A 217 -9.49 -12.30 -16.48
C ALA A 217 -8.24 -13.17 -16.57
N ARG A 218 -7.21 -12.87 -15.78
CA ARG A 218 -5.98 -13.70 -15.71
C ARG A 218 -6.26 -15.12 -15.24
N ALA A 219 -7.14 -15.29 -14.25
CA ALA A 219 -7.51 -16.62 -13.75
C ALA A 219 -8.25 -17.44 -14.82
N ILE A 220 -9.18 -16.83 -15.56
CA ILE A 220 -9.88 -17.48 -16.67
C ILE A 220 -8.89 -17.84 -17.78
N GLN A 221 -8.08 -16.89 -18.23
CA GLN A 221 -7.05 -17.12 -19.25
C GLN A 221 -6.10 -18.25 -18.87
N HIS A 222 -5.66 -18.31 -17.60
CA HIS A 222 -4.81 -19.38 -17.11
C HIS A 222 -5.51 -20.75 -17.17
N LYS A 223 -6.79 -20.84 -16.76
CA LYS A 223 -7.57 -22.07 -16.85
C LYS A 223 -7.74 -22.53 -18.30
N PHE A 224 -8.10 -21.61 -19.20
CA PHE A 224 -8.21 -21.91 -20.63
C PHE A 224 -6.88 -22.38 -21.21
N ARG A 225 -5.78 -21.70 -20.88
CA ARG A 225 -4.44 -22.09 -21.36
C ARG A 225 -4.02 -23.47 -20.85
N ARG A 226 -4.35 -23.82 -19.61
CA ARG A 226 -4.02 -25.14 -19.04
C ARG A 226 -4.86 -26.27 -19.65
N ALA A 227 -6.10 -25.97 -20.03
CA ALA A 227 -7.02 -26.95 -20.61
C ALA A 227 -7.12 -26.85 -22.14
N ARG A 228 -6.27 -26.06 -22.81
CA ARG A 228 -6.41 -25.70 -24.24
C ARG A 228 -6.64 -26.89 -25.17
N ASP A 229 -5.93 -28.00 -24.94
CA ASP A 229 -5.97 -29.19 -25.78
C ASP A 229 -7.04 -30.21 -25.31
N GLN A 230 -7.84 -29.86 -24.28
CA GLN A 230 -8.88 -30.71 -23.68
C GLN A 230 -10.28 -30.07 -23.76
N LEU A 231 -10.38 -28.76 -24.04
CA LEU A 231 -11.66 -28.03 -23.98
C LEU A 231 -12.66 -28.42 -25.08
N LEU A 232 -12.16 -28.84 -26.24
CA LEU A 232 -12.97 -29.09 -27.44
C LEU A 232 -12.91 -30.54 -27.91
N THR A 233 -12.48 -31.49 -27.06
CA THR A 233 -12.38 -32.91 -27.43
C THR A 233 -13.71 -33.49 -27.92
N PHE A 234 -14.84 -32.99 -27.43
CA PHE A 234 -16.16 -33.38 -27.95
C PHE A 234 -16.39 -32.94 -29.41
N ALA A 235 -15.74 -31.87 -29.88
CA ALA A 235 -15.85 -31.43 -31.28
C ALA A 235 -15.02 -32.32 -32.22
N ASP A 236 -13.92 -32.88 -31.72
CA ASP A 236 -13.12 -33.87 -32.46
C ASP A 236 -13.83 -35.24 -32.51
N TRP A 237 -14.76 -35.51 -31.57
CA TRP A 237 -15.49 -36.78 -31.40
C TRP A 237 -16.99 -36.57 -31.17
N PRO A 238 -17.73 -35.94 -32.12
CA PRO A 238 -19.08 -35.42 -31.90
C PRO A 238 -20.12 -36.48 -31.49
N ASP A 239 -19.96 -37.71 -31.95
CA ASP A 239 -20.89 -38.82 -31.67
C ASP A 239 -20.43 -39.74 -30.54
N ALA A 240 -19.19 -39.57 -30.05
CA ALA A 240 -18.58 -40.47 -29.07
C ALA A 240 -18.29 -39.80 -27.72
N VAL A 241 -18.11 -38.48 -27.69
CA VAL A 241 -17.80 -37.71 -26.48
C VAL A 241 -18.77 -36.55 -26.37
N GLU A 242 -19.60 -36.55 -25.32
CA GLU A 242 -20.43 -35.39 -24.99
C GLU A 242 -19.56 -34.25 -24.43
N ALA A 243 -19.99 -33.00 -24.61
CA ALA A 243 -19.37 -31.84 -23.96
C ALA A 243 -19.52 -31.83 -22.42
N THR A 244 -20.24 -32.82 -21.88
CA THR A 244 -20.56 -32.97 -20.46
C THR A 244 -20.22 -34.37 -19.98
N ASN A 245 -20.04 -34.57 -18.67
CA ASN A 245 -19.87 -35.90 -18.08
C ASN A 245 -21.20 -36.50 -17.58
N ASN A 246 -22.32 -36.14 -18.22
CA ASN A 246 -23.66 -36.45 -17.73
C ASN A 246 -23.94 -37.96 -17.65
N ALA A 247 -23.37 -38.76 -18.55
CA ALA A 247 -23.54 -40.21 -18.53
C ALA A 247 -23.02 -40.84 -17.22
N CYS A 248 -21.78 -40.53 -16.83
CA CYS A 248 -21.22 -41.00 -15.57
C CYS A 248 -21.92 -40.40 -14.36
N GLU A 249 -22.25 -39.10 -14.39
CA GLU A 249 -22.98 -38.46 -13.29
C GLU A 249 -24.35 -39.10 -13.05
N ARG A 250 -25.10 -39.44 -14.11
CA ARG A 250 -26.39 -40.17 -14.02
C ARG A 250 -26.20 -41.57 -13.44
N ALA A 251 -25.24 -42.33 -13.96
CA ALA A 251 -24.93 -43.68 -13.48
C ALA A 251 -24.50 -43.69 -12.00
N LEU A 252 -23.84 -42.63 -11.53
CA LEU A 252 -23.40 -42.50 -10.14
C LEU A 252 -24.56 -42.22 -9.15
N ARG A 253 -25.67 -41.60 -9.60
CA ARG A 253 -26.77 -41.16 -8.72
C ARG A 253 -27.31 -42.24 -7.78
N PRO A 254 -27.60 -43.48 -8.24
CA PRO A 254 -28.21 -44.46 -7.35
C PRO A 254 -27.22 -45.00 -6.31
N ALA A 255 -25.91 -44.99 -6.59
CA ALA A 255 -24.88 -45.27 -5.58
C ALA A 255 -24.78 -44.15 -4.52
N VAL A 256 -24.92 -42.88 -4.93
CA VAL A 256 -25.00 -41.74 -3.99
C VAL A 256 -26.23 -41.84 -3.09
N ILE A 257 -27.38 -42.25 -3.63
CA ILE A 257 -28.61 -42.46 -2.87
C ILE A 257 -28.42 -43.61 -1.86
N GLN A 258 -27.93 -44.76 -2.32
CA GLN A 258 -27.70 -45.93 -1.47
C GLN A 258 -26.75 -45.58 -0.32
N ARG A 259 -25.62 -44.91 -0.58
CA ARG A 259 -24.71 -44.39 0.46
C ARG A 259 -25.43 -43.50 1.48
N LYS A 260 -26.31 -42.59 1.06
CA LYS A 260 -27.03 -41.69 1.97
C LYS A 260 -28.02 -42.44 2.87
N VAL A 261 -28.70 -43.45 2.33
CA VAL A 261 -29.71 -44.24 3.06
C VAL A 261 -29.05 -45.24 4.02
N THR A 262 -27.95 -45.89 3.60
CA THR A 262 -27.27 -46.92 4.40
C THR A 262 -26.18 -46.36 5.32
N ASN A 263 -25.94 -45.04 5.27
CA ASN A 263 -24.82 -44.37 5.94
C ASN A 263 -23.43 -44.91 5.51
N GLY A 264 -23.30 -45.30 4.25
CA GLY A 264 -22.06 -45.80 3.65
C GLY A 264 -21.79 -47.29 3.86
N TYR A 265 -20.52 -47.68 3.72
CA TYR A 265 -20.04 -49.06 3.84
C TYR A 265 -19.06 -49.17 5.02
N ARG A 266 -19.04 -50.34 5.68
CA ARG A 266 -18.14 -50.61 6.82
C ARG A 266 -16.83 -51.31 6.43
N ALA A 267 -16.72 -51.76 5.18
CA ALA A 267 -15.54 -52.44 4.65
C ALA A 267 -15.43 -52.19 3.14
N LEU A 268 -14.19 -52.15 2.64
CA LEU A 268 -13.90 -51.91 1.21
C LEU A 268 -14.51 -53.00 0.32
N TRP A 269 -14.42 -54.26 0.72
CA TRP A 269 -14.98 -55.39 -0.04
C TRP A 269 -16.49 -55.25 -0.30
N ALA A 270 -17.23 -54.65 0.63
CA ALA A 270 -18.67 -54.42 0.48
C ALA A 270 -18.97 -53.29 -0.50
N ALA A 271 -18.12 -52.25 -0.54
CA ALA A 271 -18.21 -51.18 -1.53
C ALA A 271 -17.85 -51.70 -2.93
N GLU A 272 -16.81 -52.51 -3.04
CA GLU A 272 -16.40 -53.16 -4.29
C GLU A 272 -17.46 -54.14 -4.80
N GLY A 273 -18.07 -54.93 -3.91
CA GLY A 273 -19.17 -55.83 -4.26
C GLY A 273 -20.36 -55.08 -4.85
N GLU A 274 -20.81 -54.00 -4.21
CA GLU A 274 -21.89 -53.15 -4.73
C GLU A 274 -21.49 -52.49 -6.07
N ALA A 275 -20.26 -52.01 -6.20
CA ALA A 275 -19.75 -51.46 -7.46
C ALA A 275 -19.75 -52.52 -8.58
N GLY A 276 -19.37 -53.77 -8.28
CA GLY A 276 -19.42 -54.90 -9.19
C GLY A 276 -20.84 -55.21 -9.66
N ILE A 277 -21.79 -55.29 -8.72
CA ILE A 277 -23.21 -55.49 -9.03
C ILE A 277 -23.73 -54.40 -9.97
N ARG A 278 -23.48 -53.13 -9.64
CA ARG A 278 -23.90 -51.99 -10.47
C ARG A 278 -23.28 -52.01 -11.85
N THR A 279 -21.99 -52.34 -11.94
CA THR A 279 -21.28 -52.46 -13.21
C THR A 279 -22.00 -53.42 -14.15
N VAL A 280 -22.39 -54.61 -13.65
CA VAL A 280 -23.11 -55.60 -14.46
C VAL A 280 -24.51 -55.12 -14.84
N VAL A 281 -25.29 -54.64 -13.86
CA VAL A 281 -26.69 -54.26 -14.07
C VAL A 281 -26.82 -53.05 -15.01
N ASP A 282 -26.05 -52.01 -14.79
CA ASP A 282 -26.17 -50.78 -15.58
C ASP A 282 -25.60 -50.97 -17.00
N THR A 283 -24.56 -51.81 -17.16
CA THR A 283 -24.07 -52.21 -18.50
C THR A 283 -25.12 -53.02 -19.26
N ALA A 284 -25.82 -53.95 -18.58
CA ALA A 284 -26.88 -54.72 -19.20
C ALA A 284 -28.03 -53.81 -19.67
N ARG A 285 -28.46 -52.86 -18.83
CA ARG A 285 -29.48 -51.87 -19.19
C ARG A 285 -29.09 -51.04 -20.41
N LEU A 286 -27.84 -50.58 -20.47
CA LEU A 286 -27.33 -49.80 -21.59
C LEU A 286 -27.43 -50.57 -22.93
N ARG A 287 -27.09 -51.87 -22.92
CA ARG A 287 -27.21 -52.74 -24.10
C ARG A 287 -28.66 -52.98 -24.50
N SER A 288 -29.56 -53.17 -23.54
CA SER A 288 -30.99 -53.37 -23.81
C SER A 288 -31.68 -52.13 -24.39
N SER A 289 -31.20 -50.92 -24.05
CA SER A 289 -31.73 -49.66 -24.59
C SER A 289 -31.17 -49.29 -25.97
N ALA A 290 -30.15 -49.99 -26.46
CA ALA A 290 -29.47 -49.71 -27.73
C ALA A 290 -29.92 -50.62 -28.90
N ASN A 291 -30.74 -51.64 -28.64
CA ASN A 291 -31.41 -52.43 -29.67
C ASN A 291 -32.82 -51.86 -29.90
N PRO A 292 -33.20 -51.45 -31.12
CA PRO A 292 -34.58 -51.08 -31.43
C PRO A 292 -35.54 -52.26 -31.27
#